data_AF-A0A022QE17-F1
#
_entry.id   AF-A0A022QE17-F1
#
_cell.length_a   1.000
_cell.length_b   1.000
_cell.length_c   1.000
_cell.angle_alpha   90.00
_cell.angle_beta   90.00
_cell.angle_gamma   90.00
#
_symmetry.space_group_name_H-M   'P 1'
#
loop_
_entity.id
_entity.type
_entity.pdbx_description
1 polymer ?
#
loop_
_entity_poly.entity_id
_entity_poly.type
_entity_poly.pdbx_seq_one_letter_code
_entity_poly.pdbx_strand_id
1 'polypeptide(L)'
;TNTCRQQISLASCGASSHVKIADDAKEAIQVCVSEFINFISTVANNRCHRDYRKTVTPKDVLAAMTSLGFGDYIEPLIVFLNKHQAQQDLERGSMNQLGRR
;
A
#
# COMPACT_ATOMS: atom_id res chain seq x y z
N THR A 1 0.43 14.14 8.99
CA THR A 1 -0.83 14.05 8.19
C THR A 1 -0.64 14.52 6.75
N ASN A 2 0.22 15.50 6.45
CA ASN A 2 0.47 15.93 5.06
C ASN A 2 1.51 15.07 4.31
N THR A 3 2.44 14.41 5.02
CA THR A 3 3.51 13.61 4.39
C THR A 3 3.01 12.30 3.74
N CYS A 4 1.91 11.71 4.24
CA CYS A 4 1.32 10.49 3.65
C CYS A 4 0.41 10.78 2.44
N ARG A 5 -0.08 12.02 2.29
CA ARG A 5 -0.93 12.43 1.16
C ARG A 5 -0.13 12.67 -0.13
N GLN A 6 1.14 13.03 -0.02
CA GLN A 6 1.95 13.47 -1.18
C GLN A 6 2.81 12.38 -1.82
N GLN A 7 2.96 11.20 -1.19
CA GLN A 7 3.95 10.19 -1.63
C GLN A 7 3.36 9.04 -2.46
N ILE A 8 2.04 8.89 -2.52
CA ILE A 8 1.40 7.88 -3.38
C ILE A 8 0.87 8.56 -4.65
N SER A 9 1.73 9.36 -5.29
CA SER A 9 1.48 9.80 -6.66
C SER A 9 1.68 8.59 -7.56
N LEU A 10 0.57 8.16 -8.12
CA LEU A 10 0.34 6.86 -8.70
C LEU A 10 1.30 6.59 -9.87
N ALA A 11 2.11 5.55 -9.71
CA ALA A 11 2.95 5.02 -10.76
C ALA A 11 2.09 4.58 -11.96
N SER A 12 2.35 5.23 -13.09
CA SER A 12 2.05 4.88 -14.47
C SER A 12 1.29 3.58 -14.68
N CYS A 13 0.03 3.70 -15.09
CA CYS A 13 -0.77 2.63 -15.68
C CYS A 13 -0.09 2.17 -16.99
N GLY A 14 0.81 1.20 -16.90
CA GLY A 14 1.45 0.54 -18.04
C GLY A 14 0.47 -0.43 -18.68
N ALA A 15 -0.37 0.05 -19.59
CA ALA A 15 -1.19 -0.82 -20.42
C ALA A 15 -0.27 -1.64 -21.36
N SER A 16 -0.46 -2.96 -21.37
CA SER A 16 0.19 -3.87 -22.31
C SER A 16 0.00 -3.40 -23.75
N SER A 17 1.05 -3.45 -24.55
CA SER A 17 1.24 -2.87 -25.90
C SER A 17 0.24 -3.28 -26.99
N HIS A 18 -0.81 -4.04 -26.67
CA HIS A 18 -1.75 -4.60 -27.65
C HIS A 18 -3.23 -4.34 -27.38
N VAL A 19 -3.60 -3.64 -26.31
CA VAL A 19 -5.01 -3.31 -26.00
C VAL A 19 -5.26 -1.82 -26.14
N LYS A 20 -6.18 -1.45 -27.04
CA LYS A 20 -6.64 -0.07 -27.19
C LYS A 20 -7.70 0.23 -26.13
N ILE A 21 -7.39 1.14 -25.23
CA ILE A 21 -8.30 1.68 -24.20
C ILE A 21 -8.49 3.16 -24.53
N ALA A 22 -9.73 3.65 -24.48
CA ALA A 22 -10.04 5.07 -24.66
C ALA A 22 -9.33 5.91 -23.60
N ASP A 23 -8.84 7.10 -23.96
CA ASP A 23 -8.08 7.94 -23.04
C ASP A 23 -8.92 8.41 -21.85
N ASP A 24 -10.19 8.76 -22.09
CA ASP A 24 -11.15 9.10 -21.02
C ASP A 24 -11.34 7.94 -20.02
N ALA A 25 -11.30 6.69 -20.49
CA ALA A 25 -11.40 5.53 -19.61
C ALA A 25 -10.13 5.35 -18.77
N LYS A 26 -8.95 5.65 -19.33
CA LYS A 26 -7.69 5.64 -18.55
C LYS A 26 -7.71 6.71 -17.48
N GLU A 27 -8.15 7.92 -17.81
CA GLU A 27 -8.24 9.04 -16.87
C GLU A 27 -9.23 8.73 -15.73
N ALA A 28 -10.42 8.23 -16.08
CA ALA A 28 -11.42 7.82 -15.09
C ALA A 28 -10.88 6.75 -14.12
N ILE A 29 -10.14 5.77 -14.63
CA ILE A 29 -9.49 4.74 -13.79
C ILE A 29 -8.40 5.36 -12.91
N GLN A 30 -7.58 6.26 -13.43
CA GLN A 30 -6.54 6.92 -12.63
C GLN A 30 -7.12 7.73 -11.46
N VAL A 31 -8.18 8.49 -11.72
CA VAL A 31 -8.90 9.24 -10.68
C VAL A 31 -9.49 8.27 -9.66
N CYS A 32 -10.13 7.19 -10.11
CA CYS A 32 -10.72 6.17 -9.25
C CYS A 32 -9.67 5.50 -8.35
N VAL A 33 -8.53 5.09 -8.90
CA VAL A 33 -7.45 4.44 -8.12
C VAL A 33 -6.81 5.40 -7.13
N SER A 34 -6.64 6.67 -7.52
CA SER A 34 -6.13 7.70 -6.62
C SER A 34 -7.08 7.90 -5.43
N GLU A 35 -8.37 7.95 -5.70
CA GLU A 35 -9.38 8.09 -4.64
C GLU A 35 -9.49 6.83 -3.78
N PHE A 36 -9.36 5.65 -4.36
CA PHE A 36 -9.30 4.39 -3.61
C PHE A 36 -8.16 4.41 -2.59
N ILE A 37 -6.96 4.83 -2.98
CA ILE A 37 -5.80 4.95 -2.07
C ILE A 37 -6.08 5.97 -0.96
N ASN A 38 -6.63 7.13 -1.31
CA ASN A 38 -6.99 8.16 -0.34
C ASN A 38 -8.00 7.64 0.68
N PHE A 39 -9.00 6.89 0.21
CA PHE A 39 -10.06 6.34 1.03
C PHE A 39 -9.52 5.29 2.02
N ILE A 40 -8.77 4.29 1.54
CA ILE A 40 -8.16 3.27 2.41
C ILE A 40 -7.22 3.93 3.43
N SER A 41 -6.37 4.85 2.99
CA SER A 41 -5.42 5.56 3.86
C SER A 41 -6.12 6.36 4.94
N THR A 42 -7.25 6.99 4.62
CA THR A 42 -8.06 7.74 5.58
C THR A 42 -8.66 6.83 6.64
N VAL A 43 -9.23 5.69 6.25
CA VAL A 43 -9.81 4.72 7.19
C VAL A 43 -8.74 4.11 8.09
N ALA A 44 -7.59 3.73 7.53
CA ALA A 44 -6.46 3.20 8.30
C ALA A 44 -5.90 4.23 9.28
N ASN A 45 -5.76 5.49 8.85
CA ASN A 45 -5.32 6.59 9.71
C ASN A 45 -6.31 6.87 10.85
N ASN A 46 -7.61 6.88 10.55
CA ASN A 46 -8.65 7.05 11.57
C ASN A 46 -8.59 5.95 12.64
N ARG A 47 -8.37 4.69 12.21
CA ARG A 47 -8.20 3.56 13.13
C ARG A 47 -6.94 3.71 13.99
N CYS A 48 -5.80 4.01 13.39
CA CYS A 48 -4.56 4.27 14.11
C CYS A 48 -4.72 5.39 15.15
N HIS A 49 -5.43 6.46 14.79
CA HIS A 49 -5.66 7.60 15.67
C HIS A 49 -6.62 7.25 16.83
N ARG A 50 -7.65 6.42 16.59
CA ARG A 50 -8.53 5.88 17.64
C ARG A 50 -7.76 5.04 18.65
N ASP A 51 -6.70 4.37 18.22
CA ASP A 51 -5.79 3.61 19.09
C ASP A 51 -4.71 4.50 19.75
N TYR A 52 -4.82 5.83 19.69
CA TYR A 52 -3.83 6.80 20.21
C TYR A 52 -2.42 6.66 19.62
N ARG A 53 -2.29 6.05 18.44
CA ARG A 53 -1.02 5.90 17.74
C ARG A 53 -0.84 6.98 16.67
N LYS A 54 0.42 7.37 16.45
CA LYS A 54 0.80 8.33 15.40
C LYS A 54 1.32 7.67 14.12
N THR A 55 1.63 6.37 14.18
CA THR A 55 2.21 5.61 13.08
C THR A 55 1.21 4.55 12.63
N VAL A 56 0.73 4.69 11.40
CA VAL A 56 -0.11 3.68 10.74
C VAL A 56 0.74 2.43 10.51
N THR A 57 0.20 1.28 10.89
CA THR A 57 0.86 -0.03 10.74
C THR A 57 0.17 -0.83 9.64
N PRO A 58 0.81 -1.89 9.09
CA PRO A 58 0.15 -2.77 8.13
C PRO A 58 -1.16 -3.38 8.64
N LYS A 59 -1.27 -3.62 9.95
CA LYS A 59 -2.51 -4.12 10.58
C LYS A 59 -3.67 -3.14 10.46
N ASP A 60 -3.40 -1.84 10.44
CA ASP A 60 -4.43 -0.81 10.27
C ASP A 60 -4.98 -0.81 8.86
N VAL A 61 -4.11 -1.02 7.87
CA VAL A 61 -4.50 -1.14 6.46
C VAL A 61 -5.31 -2.42 6.22
N LEU A 62 -4.88 -3.56 6.76
CA LEU A 62 -5.64 -4.82 6.67
C LEU A 62 -7.04 -4.66 7.30
N ALA A 63 -7.13 -4.06 8.49
CA ALA A 63 -8.41 -3.83 9.14
C ALA A 63 -9.30 -2.85 8.35
N ALA A 64 -8.73 -1.82 7.73
CA ALA A 64 -9.45 -0.91 6.84
C ALA A 64 -10.03 -1.66 5.64
N MET A 65 -9.22 -2.45 4.95
CA MET A 65 -9.64 -3.26 3.79
C MET A 65 -10.80 -4.21 4.16
N THR A 66 -10.70 -4.91 5.29
CA THR A 66 -11.79 -5.77 5.78
C THR A 66 -13.06 -4.98 6.06
N SER A 67 -12.95 -3.84 6.77
CA SER A 67 -14.12 -3.02 7.14
C SER A 67 -14.86 -2.41 5.97
N LEU A 68 -14.18 -2.25 4.83
CA LEU A 68 -14.71 -1.69 3.60
C LEU A 68 -15.23 -2.77 2.62
N GLY A 69 -15.17 -4.04 3.02
CA GLY A 69 -15.66 -5.15 2.20
C GLY A 69 -14.63 -5.74 1.23
N PHE A 70 -13.36 -5.32 1.28
CA PHE A 70 -12.28 -5.85 0.44
C PHE A 70 -11.61 -7.09 1.04
N GLY A 71 -12.41 -8.02 1.56
CA GLY A 71 -11.95 -9.23 2.25
C GLY A 71 -11.07 -10.13 1.38
N ASP A 72 -11.36 -10.22 0.09
CA ASP A 72 -10.62 -11.07 -0.86
C ASP A 72 -9.16 -10.63 -1.07
N TYR A 73 -8.83 -9.38 -0.70
CA TYR A 73 -7.48 -8.85 -0.79
C TYR A 73 -6.62 -9.16 0.45
N ILE A 74 -7.23 -9.60 1.56
CA ILE A 74 -6.53 -9.77 2.84
C ILE A 74 -5.47 -10.87 2.77
N GLU A 75 -5.82 -12.04 2.26
CA GLU A 75 -4.90 -13.18 2.17
C GLU A 75 -3.68 -12.85 1.26
N PRO A 76 -3.86 -12.32 0.03
CA PRO A 76 -2.74 -11.85 -0.78
C PRO A 76 -1.85 -10.81 -0.08
N LEU A 77 -2.45 -9.86 0.65
CA LEU A 77 -1.71 -8.81 1.35
C LEU A 77 -0.89 -9.38 2.52
N ILE A 78 -1.41 -10.36 3.26
CA ILE A 78 -0.66 -11.05 4.32
C ILE A 78 0.55 -11.77 3.74
N VAL A 79 0.38 -12.52 2.65
CA VAL A 79 1.49 -13.20 1.96
C VAL A 79 2.55 -12.19 1.52
N PHE A 80 2.14 -11.05 0.96
CA PHE A 80 3.05 -9.97 0.57
C PHE A 80 3.84 -9.43 1.78
N LEU A 81 3.15 -9.11 2.88
CA LEU A 81 3.79 -8.57 4.08
C LEU A 81 4.82 -9.52 4.67
N ASN A 82 4.52 -10.82 4.72
CA ASN A 82 5.43 -11.85 5.22
C ASN A 82 6.70 -11.95 4.36
N LYS A 83 6.54 -11.94 3.03
CA LYS A 83 7.67 -11.94 2.09
C LYS A 83 8.54 -10.70 2.27
N HIS A 84 7.92 -9.53 2.37
CA HIS A 84 8.64 -8.27 2.54
C HIS A 84 9.42 -8.21 3.85
N GLN A 85 8.87 -8.71 4.95
CA GLN A 85 9.59 -8.83 6.23
C GLN A 85 10.81 -9.76 6.10
N ALA A 86 10.63 -10.95 5.50
CA ALA A 86 11.73 -11.89 5.27
C ALA A 86 12.85 -11.28 4.41
N GLN A 87 12.50 -10.49 3.38
CA GLN A 87 13.48 -9.77 2.57
C GLN A 87 14.23 -8.71 3.39
N GLN A 88 13.55 -7.93 4.23
CA GLN A 88 14.21 -6.95 5.09
C GLN A 88 15.16 -7.58 6.10
N ASP A 89 14.80 -8.76 6.64
CA ASP A 89 15.65 -9.48 7.57
C ASP A 89 16.93 -10.00 6.90
N LEU A 90 16.83 -10.46 5.64
CA LEU A 90 18.00 -10.83 4.82
C LEU A 90 18.92 -9.63 4.54
N GLU A 91 18.36 -8.48 4.18
CA GLU A 91 19.13 -7.25 3.94
C GLU A 91 19.85 -6.78 5.21
N ARG A 92 19.18 -6.82 6.36
CA ARG A 92 19.77 -6.50 7.67
C ARG A 92 20.85 -7.51 8.08
N GLY A 93 20.66 -8.79 7.76
CA GLY A 93 21.66 -9.84 7.97
C GLY A 93 22.95 -9.63 7.17
N SER A 94 22.85 -9.16 5.92
CA SER A 94 24.01 -8.81 5.08
C SER A 94 24.79 -7.61 5.59
N MET A 95 24.11 -6.60 6.16
CA MET A 95 24.77 -5.40 6.70
C MET A 95 25.61 -5.70 7.95
N ASN A 96 25.22 -6.71 8.73
CA ASN A 96 25.96 -7.16 9.92
C ASN A 96 27.23 -7.99 9.58
N GLN A 97 27.39 -8.45 8.34
CA GLN A 97 28.57 -9.20 7.89
C GLN A 97 29.70 -8.29 7.36
N LEU A 98 29.39 -7.04 6.97
CA LEU A 98 30.42 -6.06 6.54
C LEU A 98 31.07 -5.30 7.71
N GLY A 99 30.44 -5.26 8.87
CA GLY A 99 30.98 -4.62 10.09
C GLY A 99 31.90 -5.51 10.93
N ARG A 100 32.26 -6.70 10.44
CA ARG A 100 33.11 -7.70 11.11
C ARG A 100 34.30 -8.16 10.25
N ARG A 101 34.80 -7.29 9.38
CA ARG A 101 36.06 -7.48 8.65
C ARG A 101 37.02 -6.34 8.92
#